data_AF-X0TP41-F1
#
_entry.id   AF-X0TP41-F1
#
_cell.length_a   1.000
_cell.length_b   1.000
_cell.length_c   1.000
_cell.angle_alpha   90.00
_cell.angle_beta   90.00
_cell.angle_gamma   90.00
#
_symmetry.space_group_name_H-M   'P 1'
#
loop_
_entity.id
_entity.type
_entity.pdbx_description
1 polymer ?
#
loop_
_entity_poly.entity_id
_entity_poly.type
_entity_poly.pdbx_seq_one_letter_code
_entity_poly.pdbx_strand_id
1 'polypeptide(L)'
;MASIHTAQELDTWRESLAAKVDPDLPLITVCGGTGCRVYGSDKVWTAFQDELTNQKANAKLKYDVKVTGCHGFCEKGPLVVIHPQGIMYTNVKVSRA
;
A
#
# COMPACT_ATOMS: atom_id res chain seq x y z
N MET A 1 11.13 -15.09 10.36
CA MET A 1 12.06 -14.55 9.36
C MET A 1 13.36 -15.30 9.50
N ALA A 2 13.89 -15.87 8.41
CA ALA A 2 15.25 -16.40 8.44
C ALA A 2 16.24 -15.24 8.57
N SER A 3 17.26 -15.40 9.41
CA SER A 3 18.32 -14.40 9.52
C SER A 3 19.24 -14.50 8.29
N ILE A 4 19.66 -13.36 7.77
CA ILE A 4 20.54 -13.24 6.61
C ILE A 4 21.91 -12.84 7.14
N HIS A 5 22.93 -13.66 6.87
CA HIS A 5 24.26 -13.51 7.45
C HIS A 5 25.33 -13.14 6.42
N THR A 6 25.04 -13.32 5.12
CA THR A 6 25.97 -13.05 4.03
C THR A 6 25.31 -12.23 2.93
N ALA A 7 26.14 -11.57 2.11
CA ALA A 7 25.65 -10.83 0.94
C ALA A 7 24.98 -11.76 -0.08
N GLN A 8 25.53 -12.96 -0.30
CA GLN A 8 24.94 -13.94 -1.23
C GLN A 8 23.55 -14.42 -0.78
N GLU A 9 23.35 -14.62 0.53
CA GLU A 9 22.03 -14.95 1.08
C GLU A 9 21.01 -13.83 0.85
N LEU A 10 21.44 -12.58 0.99
CA LEU A 10 20.59 -11.41 0.72
C LEU A 10 20.18 -11.37 -0.76
N ASP A 11 21.13 -11.55 -1.68
CA ASP A 11 20.88 -11.49 -3.11
C ASP A 11 19.92 -12.60 -3.56
N THR A 12 20.16 -13.83 -3.11
CA THR A 12 19.27 -14.98 -3.36
C THR A 12 17.85 -14.69 -2.85
N TRP A 13 17.73 -14.10 -1.66
CA TRP A 13 16.43 -13.76 -1.12
C TRP A 13 15.72 -12.67 -1.95
N ARG A 14 16.45 -11.62 -2.37
CA ARG A 14 15.90 -10.56 -3.24
C ARG A 14 15.40 -11.09 -4.57
N GLU A 15 16.16 -11.97 -5.22
CA GLU A 15 15.76 -12.64 -6.46
C GLU A 15 14.49 -13.47 -6.25
N SER A 16 14.43 -14.23 -5.14
CA SER A 16 13.25 -15.05 -4.81
C SER A 16 11.97 -14.22 -4.57
N LEU A 17 12.12 -12.99 -4.07
CA LEU A 17 11.02 -12.06 -3.89
C LEU A 17 10.62 -11.43 -5.22
N ALA A 18 11.59 -10.96 -6.01
CA ALA A 18 11.34 -10.37 -7.33
C ALA A 18 10.60 -11.34 -8.25
N ALA A 19 10.98 -12.62 -8.26
CA ALA A 19 10.31 -13.66 -9.06
C ALA A 19 8.84 -13.91 -8.67
N LYS A 20 8.41 -13.52 -7.47
CA LYS A 20 7.04 -13.71 -6.97
C LYS A 20 6.16 -12.47 -7.13
N VAL A 21 6.75 -11.32 -7.47
CA VAL A 21 6.02 -10.06 -7.63
C VAL A 21 5.56 -9.95 -9.07
N ASP A 22 4.25 -9.89 -9.26
CA ASP A 22 3.64 -9.54 -10.54
C ASP A 22 3.64 -8.00 -10.67
N PRO A 23 4.40 -7.41 -11.62
CA PRO A 23 4.52 -5.96 -11.77
C PRO A 23 3.23 -5.30 -12.29
N ASP A 24 2.35 -6.05 -12.94
CA ASP A 24 1.11 -5.54 -13.51
C ASP A 24 -0.08 -5.65 -12.56
N LEU A 25 0.13 -6.31 -11.41
CA LEU A 25 -0.89 -6.45 -10.40
C LEU A 25 -1.17 -5.10 -9.73
N PRO A 26 -2.41 -4.58 -9.80
CA PRO A 26 -2.71 -3.29 -9.18
C PRO A 26 -2.53 -3.35 -7.67
N LEU A 27 -1.93 -2.29 -7.12
CA LEU A 27 -1.68 -2.15 -5.68
C LEU A 27 -2.08 -0.75 -5.22
N ILE A 28 -2.94 -0.69 -4.21
CA ILE A 28 -3.30 0.55 -3.52
C ILE A 28 -2.38 0.71 -2.32
N THR A 29 -1.79 1.90 -2.14
CA THR A 29 -1.00 2.22 -0.96
C THR A 29 -1.56 3.42 -0.21
N VAL A 30 -1.56 3.35 1.12
CA VAL A 30 -2.03 4.43 2.00
C VAL A 30 -0.87 4.88 2.87
N CYS A 31 -0.62 6.19 2.91
CA CYS A 31 0.43 6.77 3.73
C CYS A 31 0.20 6.53 5.23
N GLY A 32 1.12 5.81 5.87
CA GLY A 32 1.14 5.52 7.30
C GLY A 32 2.01 6.45 8.14
N GLY A 33 2.57 7.51 7.55
CA GLY A 33 3.35 8.51 8.29
C GLY A 33 2.50 9.30 9.28
N THR A 34 3.10 9.77 10.37
CA THR A 34 2.39 10.48 11.45
C THR A 34 1.54 11.65 10.95
N GLY A 35 2.04 12.44 10.00
CA GLY A 35 1.27 13.53 9.38
C GLY A 35 -0.03 13.03 8.72
N CYS A 36 0.04 11.95 7.93
CA CYS A 36 -1.12 11.34 7.31
C CYS A 36 -2.10 10.76 8.35
N ARG A 37 -1.58 10.15 9.43
CA ARG A 37 -2.41 9.58 10.51
C ARG A 37 -3.18 10.65 11.27
N VAL A 38 -2.58 11.80 11.55
CA VAL A 38 -3.27 12.96 12.17
C VAL A 38 -4.46 13.41 11.31
N TYR A 39 -4.33 13.36 9.98
CA TYR A 39 -5.44 13.63 9.05
C TYR A 39 -6.39 12.45 8.83
N GLY A 40 -6.24 11.35 9.59
CA GLY A 40 -7.16 10.22 9.58
C GLY A 40 -6.87 9.16 8.52
N SER A 41 -5.62 8.98 8.09
CA SER A 41 -5.27 7.93 7.11
C SER A 41 -5.61 6.51 7.57
N ASP A 42 -5.65 6.25 8.88
CA ASP A 42 -6.08 4.95 9.42
C ASP A 42 -7.54 4.62 9.07
N LYS A 43 -8.42 5.63 9.04
CA LYS A 43 -9.82 5.45 8.63
C LYS A 43 -9.93 5.16 7.13
N VAL A 44 -9.11 5.83 6.32
CA VAL A 44 -9.03 5.60 4.87
C VAL A 44 -8.55 4.18 4.59
N TRP A 45 -7.51 3.75 5.30
CA TRP A 45 -7.00 2.39 5.25
C TRP A 45 -8.08 1.34 5.55
N THR A 46 -8.77 1.47 6.70
CA THR A 46 -9.84 0.53 7.07
C THR A 46 -10.98 0.53 6.05
N ALA A 47 -11.40 1.70 5.57
CA ALA A 47 -12.47 1.79 4.57
C ALA A 47 -12.11 1.06 3.26
N PHE A 48 -10.86 1.12 2.79
CA PHE A 48 -10.45 0.32 1.65
C PHE A 48 -10.49 -1.19 1.94
N GLN A 49 -10.02 -1.62 3.11
CA GLN A 49 -10.06 -3.05 3.49
C GLN A 49 -11.50 -3.58 3.55
N ASP A 50 -12.41 -2.81 4.13
CA ASP A 50 -13.83 -3.16 4.24
C ASP A 50 -14.47 -3.23 2.85
N GLU A 51 -14.20 -2.25 2.00
CA GLU A 51 -14.76 -2.19 0.64
C GLU A 51 -14.29 -3.36 -0.23
N LEU A 52 -12.99 -3.71 -0.17
CA LEU A 52 -12.43 -4.83 -0.92
C LEU A 52 -13.01 -6.17 -0.45
N THR A 53 -13.26 -6.29 0.85
CA THR A 53 -13.97 -7.46 1.42
C THR A 53 -15.41 -7.52 0.95
N ASN A 54 -16.14 -6.39 0.99
CA ASN A 54 -17.55 -6.29 0.64
C ASN A 54 -17.82 -6.56 -0.84
N GLN A 55 -16.96 -6.06 -1.72
CA GLN A 55 -17.11 -6.27 -3.16
C GLN A 55 -16.93 -7.73 -3.59
N LYS A 56 -16.50 -8.64 -2.68
CA LYS A 56 -16.17 -10.05 -2.99
C LYS A 56 -15.38 -10.14 -4.31
N ALA A 57 -14.42 -9.26 -4.51
CA ALA A 57 -13.92 -8.97 -5.84
C ALA A 57 -13.23 -10.21 -6.44
N ASN A 58 -13.91 -10.83 -7.41
CA ASN A 58 -13.33 -11.65 -8.48
C ASN A 58 -12.31 -10.86 -9.34
N ALA A 59 -11.91 -9.66 -8.92
CA ALA A 59 -10.80 -8.94 -9.50
C ALA A 59 -9.51 -9.54 -8.93
N LYS A 60 -8.53 -9.74 -9.79
CA LYS A 60 -7.20 -10.23 -9.46
C LYS A 60 -6.42 -9.22 -8.60
N LEU A 61 -6.95 -8.75 -7.47
CA LEU A 61 -6.23 -7.90 -6.53
C LEU A 61 -5.67 -8.78 -5.42
N LYS A 62 -4.68 -9.62 -5.77
CA LYS A 62 -4.08 -10.57 -4.80
C LYS A 62 -3.38 -9.87 -3.61
N TYR A 63 -3.10 -8.56 -3.70
CA TYR A 63 -2.40 -7.78 -2.67
C TYR A 63 -3.03 -6.38 -2.54
N ASP A 64 -4.10 -6.31 -1.75
CA ASP A 64 -5.23 -5.42 -1.97
C ASP A 64 -5.07 -3.97 -1.46
N VAL A 65 -4.37 -3.75 -0.36
CA VAL A 65 -3.96 -2.41 0.10
C VAL A 65 -2.69 -2.59 0.92
N LYS A 66 -1.73 -1.66 0.88
CA LYS A 66 -0.59 -1.63 1.82
C LYS A 66 -0.43 -0.28 2.50
N VAL A 67 -0.03 -0.29 3.77
CA VAL A 67 0.42 0.93 4.45
C VAL A 67 1.87 1.18 4.05
N THR A 68 2.18 2.38 3.58
CA THR A 68 3.54 2.80 3.25
C THR A 68 4.12 3.72 4.31
N GLY A 69 5.42 3.99 4.20
CA GLY A 69 6.07 5.06 4.96
C GLY A 69 5.56 6.46 4.61
N CYS A 70 6.21 7.46 5.21
CA CYS A 70 5.95 8.87 4.95
C CYS A 70 6.44 9.28 3.56
N HIS A 71 5.61 10.03 2.84
CA HIS A 71 5.97 10.61 1.53
C HIS A 71 6.47 12.05 1.63
N GLY A 72 6.46 12.67 2.82
CA GLY A 72 6.89 14.06 3.04
C GLY A 72 5.82 15.13 2.79
N PHE A 73 4.73 14.83 2.06
CA PHE A 73 3.65 15.78 1.77
C PHE A 73 2.60 15.87 2.89
N CYS A 74 3.05 16.13 4.12
CA CYS A 74 2.19 16.10 5.31
C CYS A 74 0.96 17.02 5.18
N GLU A 75 1.11 18.22 4.62
CA GLU A 75 0.02 19.20 4.42
C GLU A 75 -1.09 18.73 3.45
N LYS A 76 -0.83 17.65 2.69
CA LYS A 76 -1.75 17.10 1.70
C LYS A 76 -2.31 15.74 2.11
N GLY A 77 -2.05 15.31 3.35
CA GLY A 77 -2.54 14.03 3.88
C GLY A 77 -4.06 14.01 4.08
N PRO A 78 -4.70 12.83 4.08
CA PRO A 78 -4.16 11.50 3.79
C PRO A 78 -3.79 11.31 2.31
N LEU A 79 -2.69 10.57 2.08
CA LEU A 79 -2.16 10.29 0.74
C LEU A 79 -2.43 8.84 0.36
N VAL A 80 -2.86 8.62 -0.89
CA VAL A 80 -3.07 7.29 -1.47
C VAL A 80 -2.39 7.22 -2.83
N VAL A 81 -1.68 6.13 -3.13
CA VAL A 81 -1.04 5.93 -4.44
C VAL A 81 -1.49 4.61 -5.07
N ILE A 82 -1.88 4.66 -6.35
CA ILE A 82 -2.27 3.49 -7.14
C ILE A 82 -1.10 3.10 -8.05
N HIS A 83 -0.67 1.84 -7.93
CA HIS A 83 0.36 1.22 -8.76
C HIS A 83 -0.26 0.27 -9.80
N PRO A 84 0.40 0.06 -10.95
CA PRO A 84 1.73 0.58 -11.34
C PRO A 84 1.74 2.02 -11.86
N GLN A 85 0.58 2.65 -12.06
CA GLN A 85 0.45 3.96 -12.73
C GLN A 85 1.09 5.12 -11.95
N GLY A 86 1.34 4.97 -10.65
CA GLY A 86 1.96 5.99 -9.82
C GLY A 86 1.05 7.20 -9.55
N ILE A 87 -0.26 7.01 -9.67
CA ILE A 87 -1.23 8.11 -9.50
C ILE A 87 -1.42 8.37 -8.00
N MET A 88 -1.06 9.56 -7.55
CA MET A 88 -1.21 10.01 -6.17
C MET A 88 -2.49 10.83 -5.98
N TYR A 89 -3.30 10.42 -5.01
CA TYR A 89 -4.46 11.16 -4.50
C TYR A 89 -4.10 11.82 -3.17
N THR A 90 -4.59 13.05 -2.98
CA THR A 90 -4.33 13.87 -1.79
C THR A 90 -5.62 14.25 -1.10
N ASN A 91 -5.55 14.55 0.20
CA ASN A 91 -6.70 14.90 1.05
C ASN A 91 -7.83 13.87 0.97
N VAL A 92 -7.48 12.59 0.87
CA VAL A 92 -8.46 11.51 0.73
C VAL A 92 -9.30 11.40 1.99
N LYS A 93 -10.62 11.35 1.83
CA LYS A 93 -11.58 11.25 2.94
C LYS A 93 -12.51 10.06 2.72
N VAL A 94 -12.90 9.44 3.82
CA VAL A 94 -13.97 8.44 3.80
C VAL A 94 -15.29 9.20 3.66
N SER A 95 -15.95 9.07 2.51
CA SER A 95 -17.35 9.46 2.33
C SER A 95 -18.22 8.22 2.41
N ARG A 96 -19.27 8.25 3.23
CA ARG A 96 -20.35 7.27 3.13
C ARG A 96 -21.27 7.72 1.99
N ALA A 97 -21.49 6.85 1.02
CA ALA A 97 -22.69 6.89 0.19
C ALA A 97 -23.84 6.24 0.97
#